data_AF-A0A0E3SCD2-F1
#
_entry.id   AF-A0A0E3SCD2-F1
#
_cell.length_a   1.000
_cell.length_b   1.000
_cell.length_c   1.000
_cell.angle_alpha   90.00
_cell.angle_beta   90.00
_cell.angle_gamma   90.00
#
_symmetry.space_group_name_H-M   'P 1'
#
loop_
_entity.id
_entity.type
_entity.pdbx_description
1 polymer ?
#
loop_
_entity_poly.entity_id
_entity_poly.type
_entity_poly.pdbx_seq_one_letter_code
_entity_poly.pdbx_strand_id
1 'polypeptide(L)'
;MSISKLSSELILIVENKLKMSPKENVDVVISLKKDANIGKVEKEMTQKGLMVKTVIEGPVVIIAGTVPVKDISELAEISEVEKIEYDSGVYAQ
;
A
#
# COMPACT_ATOMS: atom_id res chain seq x y z
N MET A 1 -12.29 -10.13 0.02
CA MET A 1 -11.21 -9.14 -0.19
C MET A 1 -11.74 -8.00 -1.03
N SER A 2 -11.68 -6.75 -0.56
CA SER A 2 -12.03 -5.59 -1.39
C SER A 2 -10.82 -5.21 -2.26
N ILE A 3 -10.71 -5.84 -3.43
CA ILE A 3 -9.65 -5.59 -4.42
C ILE A 3 -9.83 -4.28 -5.20
N SER A 4 -10.93 -3.56 -4.99
CA SER A 4 -11.28 -2.36 -5.77
C SER A 4 -10.30 -1.19 -5.64
N LYS A 5 -9.49 -1.16 -4.58
CA LYS A 5 -8.46 -0.12 -4.37
C LYS A 5 -7.08 -0.50 -4.90
N LEU A 6 -6.89 -1.74 -5.33
CA LEU A 6 -5.61 -2.23 -5.85
C LEU A 6 -5.53 -1.95 -7.35
N SER A 7 -4.39 -1.49 -7.83
CA SER A 7 -4.15 -1.40 -9.28
C SER A 7 -4.14 -2.79 -9.91
N SER A 8 -4.51 -2.88 -11.19
CA SER A 8 -4.52 -4.16 -11.92
C SER A 8 -3.14 -4.83 -11.96
N GLU A 9 -2.08 -4.04 -12.06
CA GLU A 9 -0.69 -4.53 -11.99
C GLU A 9 -0.39 -5.15 -10.63
N LEU A 10 -0.73 -4.46 -9.54
CA LEU A 10 -0.50 -4.98 -8.20
C LEU A 10 -1.31 -6.25 -7.94
N ILE A 11 -2.55 -6.33 -8.44
CA ILE A 11 -3.36 -7.56 -8.34
C ILE A 11 -2.62 -8.75 -8.96
N LEU A 12 -2.06 -8.62 -10.15
CA LEU A 12 -1.31 -9.70 -10.81
C LEU A 12 -0.10 -10.15 -10.00
N ILE A 13 0.64 -9.20 -9.42
CA ILE A 13 1.79 -9.49 -8.57
C ILE A 13 1.35 -10.24 -7.31
N VAL A 14 0.29 -9.75 -6.66
CA VAL A 14 -0.26 -10.34 -5.43
C VAL A 14 -0.78 -11.74 -5.69
N GLU A 15 -1.58 -11.97 -6.72
CA GLU A 15 -2.13 -13.29 -7.02
C GLU A 15 -1.05 -14.34 -7.30
N ASN A 16 0.03 -13.95 -7.98
CA ASN A 16 1.16 -14.83 -8.25
C ASN A 16 1.95 -15.13 -6.96
N LYS A 17 2.34 -14.09 -6.22
CA LYS A 17 3.18 -14.23 -5.02
C LYS A 17 2.43 -14.78 -3.83
N LEU A 18 1.12 -14.58 -3.69
CA LEU A 18 0.35 -15.08 -2.56
C LEU A 18 0.37 -16.62 -2.50
N LYS A 19 0.44 -17.29 -3.65
CA LYS A 19 0.51 -18.76 -3.74
C LYS A 19 1.90 -19.31 -3.49
N MET A 20 2.94 -18.59 -3.91
CA MET A 20 4.33 -19.06 -3.86
C MET A 20 5.08 -18.59 -2.61
N SER A 21 4.92 -17.32 -2.27
CA SER A 21 5.72 -16.59 -1.28
C SER A 21 4.86 -15.53 -0.55
N PRO A 22 3.82 -15.92 0.20
CA PRO A 22 2.89 -14.95 0.83
C PRO A 22 3.53 -14.03 1.87
N LYS A 23 4.70 -14.41 2.41
CA LYS A 23 5.47 -13.62 3.38
C LYS A 23 6.48 -12.68 2.72
N GLU A 24 6.67 -12.78 1.41
CA GLU A 24 7.55 -11.88 0.69
C GLU A 24 6.98 -10.46 0.72
N ASN A 25 7.86 -9.48 0.90
CA ASN A 25 7.46 -8.08 0.86
C ASN A 25 7.37 -7.60 -0.59
N VAL A 26 6.41 -6.73 -0.85
CA VAL A 26 6.33 -5.96 -2.09
C VAL A 26 6.34 -4.48 -1.76
N ASP A 27 6.97 -3.72 -2.63
CA ASP A 27 6.98 -2.26 -2.57
C ASP A 27 5.64 -1.72 -3.10
N VAL A 28 5.05 -0.80 -2.35
CA VAL A 28 3.76 -0.20 -2.67
C VAL A 28 3.78 1.31 -2.49
N VAL A 29 3.00 1.98 -3.32
CA VAL A 29 2.62 3.39 -3.18
C VAL A 29 1.14 3.46 -2.85
N ILE A 30 0.78 4.18 -1.79
CA ILE A 30 -0.59 4.30 -1.31
C ILE A 30 -1.02 5.77 -1.38
N SER A 31 -2.06 6.04 -2.16
CA SER A 31 -2.70 7.35 -2.23
C SER A 31 -3.82 7.45 -1.20
N LEU A 32 -3.84 8.54 -0.44
CA LEU A 32 -4.88 8.82 0.54
C LEU A 32 -5.91 9.80 -0.02
N LYS A 33 -7.14 9.69 0.49
CA LYS A 33 -8.20 10.67 0.23
C LYS A 33 -7.76 12.07 0.65
N LYS A 34 -8.26 13.07 -0.09
CA LYS A 34 -8.20 14.49 0.31
C LYS A 34 -8.78 14.62 1.72
N ASP A 35 -8.02 15.21 2.64
CA ASP A 35 -8.33 15.39 4.08
C ASP A 35 -8.09 14.18 5.02
N ALA A 36 -7.35 13.16 4.58
CA ALA A 36 -6.92 12.08 5.46
C ALA A 36 -6.02 12.59 6.63
N ASN A 37 -6.28 12.10 7.85
CA ASN A 37 -5.41 12.36 8.99
C ASN A 37 -4.16 11.46 8.89
N ILE A 38 -3.06 12.04 8.40
CA ILE A 38 -1.82 11.32 8.07
C ILE A 38 -1.30 10.51 9.27
N GLY A 39 -1.15 11.13 10.44
CA GLY A 39 -0.60 10.45 11.61
C GLY A 39 -1.46 9.29 12.12
N LYS A 40 -2.80 9.39 12.00
CA LYS A 40 -3.71 8.28 12.30
C LYS A 40 -3.54 7.15 11.28
N VAL A 41 -3.55 7.50 9.99
CA VAL A 41 -3.51 6.53 8.88
C VAL A 41 -2.17 5.80 8.82
N GLU A 42 -1.05 6.50 8.99
CA GLU A 42 0.28 5.91 9.02
C GLU A 42 0.40 4.85 10.14
N LYS A 43 -0.11 5.17 11.33
CA LYS A 43 -0.15 4.24 12.45
C LYS A 43 -1.00 3.00 12.15
N GLU A 44 -2.18 3.20 11.56
CA GLU A 44 -3.08 2.11 11.18
C GLU A 44 -2.47 1.21 10.10
N MET A 45 -1.83 1.79 9.08
CA MET A 45 -1.09 1.05 8.06
C MET A 45 0.05 0.23 8.64
N THR A 46 0.80 0.80 9.59
CA THR A 46 1.89 0.11 10.28
C THR A 46 1.37 -1.09 11.08
N GLN A 47 0.24 -0.93 11.77
CA GLN A 47 -0.42 -2.03 12.49
C GLN A 47 -0.91 -3.14 11.55
N LYS A 48 -1.25 -2.79 10.31
CA LYS A 48 -1.65 -3.71 9.24
C LYS A 48 -0.49 -4.22 8.40
N GLY A 49 0.75 -4.01 8.84
CA GLY A 49 1.94 -4.66 8.26
C GLY A 49 2.71 -3.83 7.24
N LEU A 50 2.32 -2.57 6.99
CA LEU A 50 3.13 -1.67 6.17
C LEU A 50 4.38 -1.22 6.93
N MET A 51 5.55 -1.43 6.34
CA MET A 51 6.79 -0.77 6.75
C MET A 51 6.94 0.50 5.93
N VAL A 52 6.60 1.63 6.54
CA VAL A 52 6.67 2.95 5.89
C VAL A 52 8.12 3.30 5.59
N LYS A 53 8.39 3.69 4.34
CA LYS A 53 9.69 4.20 3.88
C LYS A 53 9.69 5.72 3.77
N THR A 54 8.61 6.29 3.22
CA THR A 54 8.49 7.73 3.04
C THR A 54 7.02 8.14 3.00
N VAL A 55 6.78 9.39 3.41
CA VAL A 55 5.49 10.07 3.32
C VAL A 55 5.72 11.35 2.53
N ILE A 56 4.96 11.52 1.45
CA ILE A 56 5.01 12.71 0.59
C ILE A 56 3.71 13.47 0.81
N GLU A 57 3.83 14.61 1.47
CA GLU A 57 2.72 15.54 1.67
C GLU A 57 2.55 16.44 0.45
N GLY A 58 1.30 16.66 0.05
CA GLY A 58 0.96 17.42 -1.14
C GLY A 58 -0.56 17.50 -1.34
N PRO A 59 -1.03 17.99 -2.51
CA PRO A 59 -2.45 18.00 -2.82
C PRO A 59 -3.07 16.59 -2.82
N VAL A 60 -2.24 15.57 -3.03
CA VAL A 60 -2.53 14.16 -2.78
C VAL A 60 -1.43 13.66 -1.85
N VAL A 61 -1.83 13.08 -0.71
CA VAL A 61 -0.86 12.48 0.23
C VAL A 61 -0.52 11.08 -0.24
N ILE A 62 0.76 10.80 -0.30
CA ILE A 62 1.29 9.50 -0.72
C ILE A 62 2.11 8.90 0.41
N ILE A 63 1.84 7.64 0.74
CA ILE A 63 2.66 6.83 1.65
C ILE A 63 3.29 5.71 0.82
N ALA A 64 4.62 5.63 0.81
CA ALA A 64 5.34 4.54 0.15
C ALA A 64 6.04 3.67 1.19
N GLY A 65 6.07 2.37 0.94
CA GLY A 65 6.58 1.40 1.89
C GLY A 65 6.61 -0.02 1.34
N THR A 66 6.94 -0.96 2.21
CA THR A 66 6.90 -2.40 1.91
C THR A 66 5.87 -3.10 2.76
N VAL A 67 5.17 -4.07 2.19
CA VAL A 67 4.16 -4.86 2.91
C VAL A 67 4.24 -6.33 2.50
N PRO A 68 4.07 -7.28 3.42
CA PRO A 68 3.94 -8.69 3.05
C PRO A 68 2.75 -8.91 2.13
N VAL A 69 2.91 -9.73 1.09
CA VAL A 69 1.85 -9.98 0.09
C VAL A 69 0.53 -10.39 0.74
N LYS A 70 0.59 -11.23 1.79
CA LYS A 70 -0.59 -11.68 2.55
C LYS A 70 -1.36 -10.56 3.27
N ASP A 71 -0.74 -9.42 3.54
CA ASP A 71 -1.30 -8.33 4.35
C ASP A 71 -1.82 -7.15 3.48
N ILE A 72 -1.62 -7.18 2.16
CA ILE A 72 -2.04 -6.08 1.25
C ILE A 72 -3.54 -5.82 1.29
N SER A 73 -4.36 -6.87 1.41
CA SER A 73 -5.80 -6.71 1.51
C SER A 73 -6.22 -5.94 2.75
N GLU A 74 -5.45 -6.04 3.84
CA GLU A 74 -5.71 -5.32 5.09
C GLU A 74 -5.57 -3.81 4.88
N LEU A 75 -4.58 -3.37 4.09
CA LEU A 75 -4.38 -1.97 3.76
C LEU A 75 -5.53 -1.39 2.95
N ALA A 76 -6.13 -2.19 2.06
CA ALA A 76 -7.28 -1.76 1.25
C ALA A 76 -8.55 -1.49 2.10
N GLU A 77 -8.63 -2.05 3.31
CA GLU A 77 -9.75 -1.83 4.22
C GLU A 77 -9.70 -0.48 4.94
N ILE A 78 -8.53 0.15 5.02
CA ILE A 78 -8.36 1.45 5.65
C ILE A 78 -9.21 2.49 4.91
N SER A 79 -10.06 3.21 5.64
CA SER A 79 -11.12 4.02 5.05
C SER A 79 -10.59 5.21 4.25
N GLU A 80 -9.44 5.73 4.67
CA GLU A 80 -8.72 6.86 4.12
C GLU A 80 -7.88 6.48 2.89
N VAL A 81 -7.66 5.18 2.63
CA VAL A 81 -6.97 4.71 1.43
C VAL A 81 -7.89 4.86 0.23
N GLU A 82 -7.38 5.55 -0.80
CA GLU A 82 -8.03 5.71 -2.09
C GLU A 82 -7.53 4.67 -3.09
N LYS A 83 -6.21 4.50 -3.20
CA LYS A 83 -5.59 3.59 -4.16
C LYS A 83 -4.26 3.03 -3.64
N ILE A 84 -3.95 1.78 -4.00
CA ILE A 84 -2.70 1.09 -3.71
C ILE A 84 -2.11 0.60 -5.03
N GLU A 85 -0.86 0.94 -5.28
CA GLU A 85 -0.15 0.63 -6.52
C GLU A 85 1.17 -0.06 -6.21
N TYR A 86 1.66 -0.86 -7.15
CA TYR A 86 2.99 -1.42 -7.07
C TYR A 86 4.02 -0.30 -7.27
N ASP A 87 4.98 -0.18 -6.36
CA ASP A 87 6.11 0.72 -6.57
C ASP A 87 7.18 -0.05 -7.35
N SER A 88 7.30 0.23 -8.65
CA SER A 88 8.32 -0.36 -9.51
C SER A 88 9.72 0.24 -9.27
N GLY A 89 9.90 1.10 -8.28
CA GLY A 89 11.19 1.67 -7.91
C GLY A 89 11.64 2.82 -8.81
N VAL A 90 10.72 3.46 -9.55
CA VAL A 90 11.03 4.60 -10.43
C VAL A 90 11.60 5.80 -9.65
N TYR A 91 11.46 5.81 -8.32
CA TYR A 91 12.04 6.82 -7.42
C TYR A 91 13.41 6.45 -6.84
N ALA A 92 13.95 5.26 -7.13
CA ALA A 92 15.33 4.88 -6.78
C ALA A 92 16.27 5.31 -7.93
N GLN A 93 16.67 6.58 -7.92
CA GLN A 93 17.83 7.05 -8.69
C GLN A 93 19.11 6.94 -7.86
#